data_AF-A0A2P4SNJ5-F1
#
_entry.id   AF-A0A2P4SNJ5-F1
#
_cell.length_a   1.000
_cell.length_b   1.000
_cell.length_c   1.000
_cell.angle_alpha   90.00
_cell.angle_beta   90.00
_cell.angle_gamma   90.00
#
_symmetry.space_group_name_H-M   'P 1'
#
loop_
_entity.id
_entity.type
_entity.pdbx_description
1 polymer ?
#
loop_
_entity_poly.entity_id
_entity_poly.type
_entity_poly.pdbx_seq_one_letter_code
_entity_poly.pdbx_strand_id
1 'polypeptide(L)'
;MLIGPFWDNKTEQALFRGRDSREERLYLVKLSKENPELLDAGITGYFFFREKEKELGKVPLMGFFDFFKYKYQVNVDGTVAAYRFPYLLLGDSLVLKQDSQYYEHFYTVLKPWKHYVPVKRSLEDLLEKIKWAKENDEEAQKIAKEGQSVARELLQPHRLYCYYYRVLQKYAERQASKPEIRDGMEPVPQPDDRDSVCSCHRKKPLREDL
;
A
#
# COMPACT_ATOMS: atom_id res chain seq x y z
N MET A 1 17.76 4.02 7.04
CA MET A 1 17.57 4.12 5.57
C MET A 1 16.70 2.94 5.14
N LEU A 2 15.51 3.19 4.59
CA LEU A 2 14.55 2.14 4.16
C LEU A 2 14.96 1.55 2.79
N ILE A 3 16.20 1.07 2.65
CA ILE A 3 16.67 0.56 1.36
C ILE A 3 17.27 -0.83 1.55
N GLY A 4 16.77 -1.78 0.77
CA GLY A 4 17.34 -3.11 0.66
C GLY A 4 18.70 -3.07 -0.04
N PRO A 5 19.23 -4.22 -0.48
CA PRO A 5 20.44 -4.24 -1.30
C PRO A 5 20.23 -3.43 -2.59
N PHE A 6 21.32 -2.99 -3.22
CA PHE A 6 21.27 -2.38 -4.56
C PHE A 6 20.50 -3.27 -5.54
N TRP A 7 19.85 -2.66 -6.53
CA TRP A 7 18.99 -3.34 -7.50
C TRP A 7 19.61 -4.62 -8.09
N ASP A 8 20.88 -4.55 -8.51
CA ASP A 8 21.60 -5.66 -9.13
C ASP A 8 21.86 -6.83 -8.17
N ASN A 9 21.77 -6.59 -6.87
CA ASN A 9 21.95 -7.57 -5.80
C ASN A 9 20.61 -8.07 -5.21
N LYS A 10 19.47 -7.62 -5.75
CA LYS A 10 18.14 -8.09 -5.32
C LYS A 10 17.80 -9.41 -5.99
N THR A 11 17.06 -10.26 -5.27
CA THR A 11 16.49 -11.51 -5.79
C THR A 11 15.49 -11.23 -6.91
N GLU A 12 15.62 -11.94 -8.03
CA GLU A 12 14.78 -11.75 -9.24
C GLU A 12 13.50 -12.59 -9.27
N GLN A 13 13.19 -13.26 -8.17
CA GLN A 13 11.91 -13.91 -7.95
C GLN A 13 10.91 -12.85 -7.48
N ALA A 14 9.67 -12.91 -7.95
CA ALA A 14 8.61 -12.07 -7.41
C ALA A 14 8.18 -12.56 -6.04
N LEU A 15 7.80 -11.65 -5.14
CA LEU A 15 7.47 -11.97 -3.76
C LEU A 15 6.06 -11.55 -3.37
N PHE A 16 5.37 -12.43 -2.64
CA PHE A 16 4.20 -12.08 -1.83
C PHE A 16 4.18 -12.82 -0.48
N ARG A 17 3.84 -12.09 0.58
CA ARG A 17 3.44 -12.67 1.88
C ARG A 17 2.20 -11.95 2.41
N GLY A 18 1.16 -12.69 2.78
CA GLY A 18 -0.05 -12.09 3.33
C GLY A 18 -1.03 -13.10 3.88
N ARG A 19 -2.11 -12.62 4.51
CA ARG A 19 -3.21 -13.48 4.95
C ARG A 19 -4.15 -13.84 3.80
N ASP A 20 -4.91 -14.89 3.99
CA ASP A 20 -5.93 -15.46 3.10
C ASP A 20 -7.19 -14.58 2.92
N SER A 21 -7.11 -13.26 3.00
CA SER A 21 -8.30 -12.40 3.00
C SER A 21 -9.09 -12.33 1.68
N ARG A 22 -8.62 -13.01 0.62
CA ARG A 22 -9.18 -13.03 -0.75
C ARG A 22 -8.78 -14.32 -1.46
N GLU A 23 -9.62 -14.80 -2.36
CA GLU A 23 -9.33 -15.98 -3.20
C GLU A 23 -8.13 -15.75 -4.13
N GLU A 24 -7.94 -14.53 -4.65
CA GLU A 24 -6.82 -14.21 -5.53
C GLU A 24 -5.46 -14.39 -4.82
N ARG A 25 -5.41 -14.25 -3.49
CA ARG A 25 -4.20 -14.55 -2.70
C ARG A 25 -3.95 -16.04 -2.56
N LEU A 26 -5.00 -16.86 -2.55
CA LEU A 26 -4.86 -18.32 -2.60
C LEU A 26 -4.38 -18.75 -3.99
N TYR A 27 -4.91 -18.12 -5.05
CA TYR A 27 -4.47 -18.35 -6.41
C TYR A 27 -2.99 -17.99 -6.62
N LEU A 28 -2.50 -16.90 -6.00
CA LEU A 28 -1.05 -16.59 -5.98
C LEU A 28 -0.19 -17.74 -5.45
N VAL A 29 -0.64 -18.43 -4.39
CA VAL A 29 0.12 -19.57 -3.85
C VAL A 29 0.11 -20.74 -4.83
N LYS A 30 -1.00 -20.99 -5.53
CA LYS A 30 -1.05 -21.99 -6.60
C LYS A 30 -0.08 -21.66 -7.73
N LEU A 31 -0.12 -20.42 -8.24
CA LEU A 31 0.82 -19.92 -9.25
C LEU A 31 2.29 -20.06 -8.80
N SER A 32 2.58 -19.78 -7.54
CA SER A 32 3.93 -19.90 -6.97
C SER A 32 4.40 -21.35 -6.88
N LYS A 33 3.52 -22.30 -6.51
CA LYS A 33 3.85 -23.73 -6.51
C LYS A 33 4.12 -24.28 -7.91
N GLU A 34 3.39 -23.77 -8.91
CA GLU A 34 3.53 -24.17 -10.31
C GLU A 34 4.73 -23.50 -11.01
N ASN A 35 5.15 -22.32 -10.54
CA ASN A 35 6.21 -21.49 -11.15
C ASN A 35 7.19 -20.96 -10.08
N PRO A 36 7.82 -21.85 -9.29
CA PRO A 36 8.66 -21.46 -8.16
C PRO A 36 9.91 -20.69 -8.58
N GLU A 37 10.35 -20.76 -9.83
CA GLU A 37 11.47 -19.98 -10.35
C GLU A 37 11.12 -18.50 -10.63
N LEU A 38 9.83 -18.18 -10.76
CA LEU A 38 9.32 -16.83 -11.04
C LEU A 38 8.68 -16.16 -9.83
N LEU A 39 8.01 -16.93 -8.96
CA LEU A 39 7.18 -16.37 -7.89
C LEU A 39 7.33 -17.17 -6.60
N ASP A 40 7.63 -16.46 -5.52
CA ASP A 40 7.55 -16.92 -4.13
C ASP A 40 6.37 -16.22 -3.44
N ALA A 41 5.21 -16.86 -3.43
CA ALA A 41 4.01 -16.37 -2.78
C ALA A 41 3.55 -17.33 -1.69
N GLY A 42 3.20 -16.80 -0.52
CA GLY A 42 2.72 -17.63 0.58
C GLY A 42 1.71 -16.95 1.50
N ILE A 43 0.81 -17.77 2.05
CA ILE A 43 -0.13 -17.34 3.08
C ILE A 43 0.50 -17.46 4.46
N THR A 44 0.51 -16.35 5.21
CA THR A 44 1.12 -16.27 6.55
C THR A 44 0.15 -16.61 7.68
N GLY A 45 -1.14 -16.74 7.37
CA GLY A 45 -2.17 -17.11 8.33
C GLY A 45 -3.53 -17.22 7.65
N TYR A 46 -4.30 -18.21 8.11
CA TYR A 46 -5.64 -18.52 7.60
C TYR A 46 -6.70 -18.10 8.61
N PHE A 47 -7.67 -17.33 8.15
CA PHE A 47 -8.83 -16.91 8.94
C PHE A 47 -10.14 -17.08 8.17
N PHE A 48 -10.13 -16.76 6.87
CA PHE A 48 -11.31 -16.75 6.00
C PHE A 48 -11.50 -18.07 5.24
N PHE A 49 -10.40 -18.75 4.88
CA PHE A 49 -10.38 -20.01 4.12
C PHE A 49 -9.56 -21.07 4.86
N ARG A 50 -9.93 -21.34 6.11
CA ARG A 50 -9.17 -22.25 7.00
C ARG A 50 -9.04 -23.66 6.44
N GLU A 51 -10.06 -24.12 5.72
CA GLU A 51 -10.08 -25.40 5.01
C GLU A 51 -8.97 -25.51 3.95
N LYS A 52 -8.48 -24.39 3.42
CA LYS A 52 -7.42 -24.36 2.41
C LYS A 52 -6.01 -24.48 2.99
N GLU A 53 -5.83 -24.35 4.30
CA GLU A 53 -4.51 -24.44 4.93
C GLU A 53 -3.83 -25.80 4.70
N LYS A 54 -4.60 -26.90 4.71
CA LYS A 54 -4.05 -28.24 4.45
C LYS A 54 -3.56 -28.40 3.00
N GLU A 55 -4.24 -27.80 2.04
CA GLU A 55 -3.92 -27.86 0.60
C GLU A 55 -2.75 -26.93 0.24
N LEU A 56 -2.81 -25.70 0.74
CA LEU A 56 -1.93 -24.61 0.31
C LEU A 56 -0.73 -24.42 1.23
N GLY A 57 -0.82 -24.84 2.49
CA GLY A 57 0.22 -24.69 3.49
C GLY A 57 0.31 -23.27 4.03
N LYS A 58 1.10 -23.10 5.08
CA LYS A 58 1.34 -21.82 5.75
C LYS A 58 2.83 -21.52 5.77
N VAL A 59 3.21 -20.28 5.48
CA VAL A 59 4.60 -19.80 5.54
C VAL A 59 4.79 -18.86 6.74
N PRO A 60 6.02 -18.72 7.27
CA PRO A 60 6.28 -17.75 8.33
C PRO A 60 6.03 -16.31 7.88
N LEU A 61 5.78 -15.43 8.86
CA LEU A 61 5.80 -13.99 8.62
C LEU A 61 7.21 -13.57 8.20
N MET A 62 7.27 -12.66 7.23
CA MET A 62 8.51 -12.07 6.76
C MET A 62 8.60 -10.63 7.27
N GLY A 63 9.79 -10.23 7.74
CA GLY A 63 10.04 -8.86 8.14
C GLY A 63 9.79 -7.91 6.97
N PHE A 64 9.15 -6.78 7.21
CA PHE A 64 8.76 -5.88 6.11
C PHE A 64 9.97 -5.43 5.27
N PHE A 65 11.12 -5.20 5.90
CA PHE A 65 12.37 -4.85 5.23
C PHE A 65 12.94 -5.94 4.33
N ASP A 66 12.64 -7.21 4.60
CA ASP A 66 13.11 -8.32 3.78
C ASP A 66 12.43 -8.34 2.41
N PHE A 67 11.25 -7.73 2.27
CA PHE A 67 10.60 -7.58 0.96
C PHE A 67 11.46 -6.79 -0.02
N PHE A 68 12.23 -5.81 0.47
CA PHE A 68 13.10 -4.99 -0.36
C PHE A 68 14.37 -5.72 -0.83
N LYS A 69 14.58 -6.98 -0.41
CA LYS A 69 15.61 -7.86 -0.98
C LYS A 69 15.19 -8.44 -2.33
N TYR A 70 13.93 -8.31 -2.74
CA TYR A 70 13.39 -8.83 -3.99
C TYR A 70 13.12 -7.69 -4.97
N LYS A 71 13.44 -7.87 -6.25
CA LYS A 71 13.19 -6.86 -7.30
C LYS A 71 11.70 -6.61 -7.50
N TYR A 72 10.87 -7.65 -7.36
CA TYR A 72 9.47 -7.62 -7.78
C TYR A 72 8.54 -7.93 -6.61
N GLN A 73 7.66 -7.00 -6.27
CA GLN A 73 6.72 -7.12 -5.15
C GLN A 73 5.29 -7.16 -5.67
N VAL A 74 4.60 -8.27 -5.45
CA VAL A 74 3.21 -8.43 -5.90
C VAL A 74 2.27 -7.81 -4.86
N ASN A 75 1.43 -6.88 -5.28
CA ASN A 75 0.46 -6.20 -4.43
C ASN A 75 -0.97 -6.61 -4.83
N VAL A 76 -1.56 -7.49 -4.01
CA VAL A 76 -2.93 -8.01 -4.16
C VAL A 76 -3.79 -7.54 -3.00
N ASP A 77 -5.02 -7.16 -3.31
CA ASP A 77 -6.00 -6.67 -2.33
C ASP A 77 -6.28 -7.69 -1.24
N GLY A 78 -6.70 -7.18 -0.08
CA GLY A 78 -7.29 -8.00 0.96
C GLY A 78 -8.80 -7.85 0.96
N THR A 79 -9.40 -7.72 2.14
CA THR A 79 -10.81 -7.35 2.27
C THR A 79 -11.13 -6.02 1.57
N VAL A 80 -10.15 -5.11 1.53
CA VAL A 80 -10.16 -3.84 0.80
C VAL A 80 -8.77 -3.61 0.17
N ALA A 81 -8.50 -2.37 -0.27
CA ALA A 81 -7.18 -1.95 -0.75
C ALA A 81 -6.06 -2.43 0.19
N ALA A 82 -4.97 -2.92 -0.41
CA ALA A 82 -3.84 -3.42 0.37
C ALA A 82 -3.04 -2.27 1.01
N TYR A 83 -3.19 -2.08 2.32
CA TYR A 83 -2.48 -1.02 3.09
C TYR A 83 -0.94 -1.11 3.05
N ARG A 84 -0.39 -2.20 2.51
CA ARG A 84 1.06 -2.30 2.28
C ARG A 84 1.52 -1.53 1.05
N PHE A 85 0.64 -1.31 0.07
CA PHE A 85 0.98 -0.67 -1.20
C PHE A 85 1.76 0.64 -1.06
N PRO A 86 1.37 1.61 -0.20
CA PRO A 86 2.18 2.83 -0.01
C PRO A 86 3.60 2.54 0.46
N TYR A 87 3.78 1.53 1.32
CA TYR A 87 5.10 1.17 1.84
C TYR A 87 5.94 0.37 0.84
N LEU A 88 5.31 -0.46 0.00
CA LEU A 88 6.01 -1.12 -1.10
C LEU A 88 6.55 -0.10 -2.11
N LEU A 89 5.73 0.90 -2.46
CA LEU A 89 6.16 2.01 -3.32
C LEU A 89 7.30 2.82 -2.70
N LEU A 90 7.31 3.06 -1.39
CA LEU A 90 8.42 3.76 -0.71
C LEU A 90 9.75 3.00 -0.79
N GLY A 91 9.71 1.68 -1.02
CA GLY A 91 10.87 0.86 -1.33
C GLY A 91 11.49 1.17 -2.69
N ASP A 92 12.56 0.48 -3.02
CA ASP A 92 13.30 0.58 -4.30
C ASP A 92 13.08 -0.66 -5.18
N SER A 93 11.93 -1.32 -5.02
CA SER A 93 11.53 -2.52 -5.74
C SER A 93 10.36 -2.20 -6.68
N LEU A 94 10.26 -2.93 -7.80
CA LEU A 94 9.13 -2.78 -8.71
C LEU A 94 7.87 -3.39 -8.09
N VAL A 95 6.80 -2.61 -8.03
CA VAL A 95 5.49 -3.11 -7.56
C VAL A 95 4.65 -3.57 -8.76
N LEU A 96 4.20 -4.83 -8.72
CA LEU A 96 3.16 -5.37 -9.59
C LEU A 96 1.82 -5.22 -8.88
N LYS A 97 1.00 -4.27 -9.32
CA LYS A 97 -0.25 -3.91 -8.64
C LYS A 97 -1.44 -4.54 -9.35
N GLN A 98 -2.19 -5.35 -8.61
CA GLN A 98 -3.49 -5.85 -9.05
C GLN A 98 -4.45 -4.69 -9.35
N ASP A 99 -5.16 -4.81 -10.47
CA ASP A 99 -6.30 -3.98 -10.82
C ASP A 99 -7.42 -4.16 -9.80
N SER A 100 -7.92 -3.05 -9.29
CA SER A 100 -8.71 -3.01 -8.06
C SER A 100 -9.77 -1.92 -8.15
N GLN A 101 -10.97 -2.27 -7.71
CA GLN A 101 -12.04 -1.31 -7.44
C GLN A 101 -11.81 -0.50 -6.15
N TYR A 102 -10.94 -1.01 -5.25
CA TYR A 102 -10.60 -0.31 -4.02
C TYR A 102 -9.50 0.71 -4.29
N TYR A 103 -9.64 1.87 -3.68
CA TYR A 103 -8.68 2.96 -3.82
C TYR A 103 -8.40 3.60 -2.46
N GLU A 104 -7.20 4.13 -2.34
CA GLU A 104 -6.85 5.07 -1.28
C GLU A 104 -6.70 6.47 -1.89
N HIS A 105 -6.75 7.50 -1.05
CA HIS A 105 -6.79 8.91 -1.49
C HIS A 105 -5.66 9.30 -2.47
N PHE A 106 -4.48 8.68 -2.36
CA PHE A 106 -3.31 8.99 -3.20
C PHE A 106 -3.28 8.21 -4.53
N TYR A 107 -4.14 7.22 -4.74
CA TYR A 107 -4.10 6.35 -5.93
C TYR A 107 -4.36 7.14 -7.21
N THR A 108 -5.15 8.21 -7.14
CA THR A 108 -5.52 9.07 -8.29
C THR A 108 -4.32 9.75 -8.96
N VAL A 109 -3.20 9.90 -8.24
CA VAL A 109 -1.95 10.45 -8.78
C VAL A 109 -1.09 9.37 -9.44
N LEU A 110 -1.32 8.10 -9.09
CA LEU A 110 -0.52 7.00 -9.59
C LEU A 110 -0.93 6.62 -11.01
N LYS A 111 0.07 6.32 -11.85
CA LYS A 111 -0.15 5.97 -13.25
C LYS A 111 0.43 4.58 -13.53
N PRO A 112 -0.35 3.66 -14.13
CA PRO A 112 0.16 2.36 -14.55
C PRO A 112 1.28 2.55 -15.58
N TRP A 113 2.26 1.64 -15.57
CA TRP A 113 3.47 1.66 -16.41
C TRP A 113 4.39 2.86 -16.20
N LYS A 114 4.05 3.79 -15.30
CA LYS A 114 4.95 4.85 -14.85
C LYS A 114 5.41 4.63 -13.42
N HIS A 115 4.49 4.31 -12.50
CA HIS A 115 4.81 4.19 -11.07
C HIS A 115 4.72 2.74 -10.56
N TYR A 116 4.09 1.85 -11.31
CA TYR A 116 3.91 0.43 -11.02
C TYR A 116 3.54 -0.32 -12.30
N VAL A 117 3.69 -1.65 -12.32
CA VAL A 117 3.20 -2.50 -13.41
C VAL A 117 1.79 -2.98 -13.06
N PRO A 118 0.76 -2.69 -13.89
CA PRO A 118 -0.59 -3.19 -13.64
C PRO A 118 -0.68 -4.68 -13.95
N VAL A 119 -1.43 -5.40 -13.12
CA VAL A 119 -1.80 -6.82 -13.28
C VAL A 119 -3.32 -6.90 -13.28
N LYS A 120 -3.92 -7.73 -14.14
CA LYS A 120 -5.37 -7.93 -14.17
C LYS A 120 -5.90 -8.37 -12.81
N ARG A 121 -7.15 -8.05 -12.53
CA ARG A 121 -7.81 -8.45 -11.28
C ARG A 121 -7.79 -9.97 -11.06
N SER A 122 -7.92 -10.77 -12.12
CA SER A 122 -7.85 -12.24 -12.07
C SER A 122 -6.44 -12.80 -11.83
N LEU A 123 -5.39 -11.97 -11.94
CA LEU A 123 -3.97 -12.36 -11.93
C LEU A 123 -3.52 -13.26 -13.08
N GLU A 124 -4.34 -13.45 -14.11
CA GLU A 124 -4.03 -14.33 -15.24
C GLU A 124 -2.80 -13.87 -16.06
N ASP A 125 -2.50 -12.56 -16.04
CA ASP A 125 -1.34 -11.98 -16.72
C ASP A 125 -0.13 -11.78 -15.78
N LEU A 126 -0.22 -12.18 -14.50
CA LEU A 126 0.84 -11.93 -13.52
C LEU A 126 2.20 -12.52 -13.95
N LEU A 127 2.22 -13.78 -14.39
CA LEU A 127 3.46 -14.44 -14.81
C LEU A 127 4.06 -13.79 -16.05
N GLU A 128 3.21 -13.33 -16.99
CA GLU A 128 3.64 -12.54 -18.15
C GLU A 128 4.31 -11.23 -17.70
N LYS A 129 3.70 -10.50 -16.74
CA LYS A 129 4.28 -9.26 -16.21
C LYS A 129 5.59 -9.48 -15.46
N ILE A 130 5.73 -10.59 -14.73
CA ILE A 130 7.00 -10.95 -14.07
C ILE A 130 8.08 -11.22 -15.12
N LYS A 131 7.77 -12.00 -16.17
CA LYS A 131 8.72 -12.29 -17.27
C LYS A 131 9.12 -11.00 -17.99
N TRP A 132 8.15 -10.16 -18.34
CA TRP A 132 8.42 -8.84 -18.93
C TRP A 132 9.38 -8.02 -18.08
N ALA A 133 9.17 -7.97 -16.76
CA ALA A 133 10.04 -7.19 -15.88
C ALA A 133 11.49 -7.72 -15.84
N LYS A 134 11.67 -9.04 -15.92
CA LYS A 134 13.00 -9.67 -16.00
C LYS A 134 13.69 -9.42 -17.34
N GLU A 135 12.94 -9.45 -18.44
CA GLU A 135 13.45 -9.20 -19.79
C GLU A 135 13.74 -7.71 -20.05
N ASN A 136 13.13 -6.82 -19.26
CA ASN A 136 13.22 -5.36 -19.40
C ASN A 136 13.74 -4.73 -18.10
N ASP A 137 14.83 -5.26 -17.53
CA ASP A 137 15.32 -4.92 -16.19
C ASP A 137 15.56 -3.41 -15.98
N GLU A 138 16.12 -2.72 -16.99
CA GLU A 138 16.35 -1.27 -16.93
C GLU A 138 15.03 -0.48 -16.82
N GLU A 139 14.02 -0.84 -17.63
CA GLU A 139 12.72 -0.18 -17.59
C GLU A 139 11.96 -0.54 -16.30
N ALA A 140 12.07 -1.78 -15.84
CA ALA A 140 11.55 -2.21 -14.54
C ALA A 140 12.14 -1.39 -13.38
N GLN A 141 13.46 -1.19 -13.37
CA GLN A 141 14.14 -0.37 -12.37
C GLN A 141 13.69 1.10 -12.44
N LYS A 142 13.51 1.64 -13.66
CA LYS A 142 13.03 3.00 -13.86
C LYS A 142 11.61 3.19 -13.34
N ILE A 143 10.68 2.28 -13.62
CA ILE A 143 9.32 2.31 -13.06
C ILE A 143 9.35 2.24 -11.54
N ALA A 144 10.20 1.38 -10.96
CA ALA A 144 10.38 1.29 -9.50
C ALA A 144 10.85 2.62 -8.90
N LYS A 145 11.85 3.27 -9.51
CA LYS A 145 12.36 4.59 -9.08
C LYS A 145 11.32 5.69 -9.19
N GLU A 146 10.55 5.73 -10.28
CA GLU A 146 9.45 6.68 -10.47
C GLU A 146 8.35 6.48 -9.41
N GLY A 147 7.96 5.23 -9.15
CA GLY A 147 7.02 4.86 -8.08
C GLY A 147 7.50 5.27 -6.69
N GLN A 148 8.78 5.08 -6.41
CA GLN A 148 9.41 5.53 -5.17
C GLN A 148 9.43 7.05 -5.04
N SER A 149 9.80 7.75 -6.10
CA SER A 149 9.88 9.21 -6.09
C SER A 149 8.52 9.82 -5.76
N VAL A 150 7.46 9.38 -6.46
CA VAL A 150 6.11 9.90 -6.23
C VAL A 150 5.59 9.53 -4.84
N ALA A 151 5.89 8.33 -4.33
CA ALA A 151 5.49 7.93 -2.99
C ALA A 151 6.18 8.77 -1.90
N ARG A 152 7.49 9.05 -2.07
CA ARG A 152 8.25 9.93 -1.16
C ARG A 152 7.75 11.37 -1.17
N GLU A 153 7.18 11.84 -2.27
CA GLU A 153 6.56 13.16 -2.34
C GLU A 153 5.17 13.16 -1.70
N LEU A 154 4.30 12.21 -2.07
CA LEU A 154 2.88 12.22 -1.71
C LEU A 154 2.60 11.77 -0.27
N LEU A 155 3.38 10.82 0.26
CA LEU A 155 3.07 10.13 1.51
C LEU A 155 3.77 10.74 2.72
N GLN A 156 4.20 11.99 2.61
CA GLN A 156 4.79 12.72 3.74
C GLN A 156 3.70 13.12 4.76
N PRO A 157 4.01 13.13 6.07
CA PRO A 157 3.03 13.48 7.10
C PRO A 157 2.30 14.80 6.83
N HIS A 158 3.02 15.84 6.39
CA HIS A 158 2.41 17.14 6.11
C HIS A 158 1.40 17.08 4.94
N ARG A 159 1.65 16.27 3.90
CA ARG A 159 0.71 16.09 2.78
C ARG A 159 -0.55 15.38 3.24
N LEU A 160 -0.39 14.36 4.10
CA LEU A 160 -1.51 13.63 4.70
C LEU A 160 -2.38 14.56 5.57
N TYR A 161 -1.77 15.37 6.43
CA TYR A 161 -2.51 16.35 7.24
C TYR A 161 -3.20 17.40 6.37
N CYS A 162 -2.54 17.92 5.33
CA CYS A 162 -3.18 18.83 4.38
C CYS A 162 -4.38 18.19 3.66
N TYR A 163 -4.29 16.91 3.29
CA TYR A 163 -5.41 16.18 2.69
C TYR A 163 -6.60 16.12 3.65
N TYR A 164 -6.39 15.66 4.89
CA TYR A 164 -7.46 15.60 5.90
C TYR A 164 -8.07 16.96 6.18
N TYR A 165 -7.24 17.99 6.37
CA TYR A 165 -7.72 19.36 6.58
C TYR A 165 -8.64 19.82 5.45
N ARG A 166 -8.22 19.65 4.18
CA ARG A 166 -9.02 20.05 3.02
C ARG A 166 -10.31 19.23 2.90
N VAL A 167 -10.26 17.94 3.16
CA VAL A 167 -11.45 17.06 3.14
C VAL A 167 -12.45 17.53 4.20
N LEU A 168 -12.00 17.75 5.43
CA LEU A 168 -12.87 18.17 6.53
C LEU A 168 -13.45 19.57 6.29
N GLN A 169 -12.68 20.51 5.75
CA GLN A 169 -13.21 21.83 5.35
C GLN A 169 -14.29 21.69 4.27
N LYS A 170 -14.02 20.92 3.21
CA LYS A 170 -14.98 20.71 2.12
C LYS A 170 -16.22 19.96 2.58
N TYR A 171 -16.08 19.06 3.53
CA TYR A 171 -17.20 18.39 4.18
C TYR A 171 -18.04 19.37 5.02
N ALA A 172 -17.41 20.20 5.84
CA ALA A 172 -18.08 21.22 6.66
C ALA A 172 -18.88 22.22 5.81
N GLU A 173 -18.32 22.69 4.68
CA GLU A 173 -19.02 23.58 3.72
C GLU A 173 -20.32 22.98 3.15
N ARG A 174 -20.48 21.65 3.21
CA ARG A 174 -21.64 20.94 2.65
C ARG A 174 -22.66 20.54 3.72
N GLN A 175 -22.43 20.86 4.99
CA GLN A 175 -23.39 20.56 6.04
C GLN A 175 -24.63 21.45 5.88
N ALA A 176 -25.81 20.84 5.91
CA ALA A 176 -27.08 21.57 5.81
C ALA A 176 -27.51 22.22 7.14
N SER A 177 -26.90 21.81 8.26
CA SER A 177 -27.23 22.29 9.60
C SER A 177 -25.97 22.37 10.46
N LYS A 178 -26.04 23.18 11.53
CA LYS A 178 -24.98 23.25 12.55
C LYS A 178 -24.93 21.91 13.31
N PRO A 179 -23.73 21.32 13.54
CA PRO A 179 -23.60 20.16 14.40
C PRO A 179 -24.01 20.48 15.85
N GLU A 180 -24.69 19.53 16.51
CA GLU A 180 -25.08 19.63 17.91
C GLU A 180 -24.40 18.52 18.73
N ILE A 181 -23.96 18.85 19.95
CA ILE A 181 -23.45 17.87 20.90
C ILE A 181 -24.64 17.10 21.47
N ARG A 182 -24.63 15.78 21.34
CA ARG A 182 -25.71 14.91 21.79
C ARG A 182 -25.36 14.23 23.11
N ASP A 183 -26.39 13.88 23.88
CA ASP A 183 -26.24 13.10 25.10
C ASP A 183 -25.45 11.81 24.83
N GLY A 184 -24.47 11.54 25.69
CA GLY A 184 -23.57 10.39 25.56
C GLY A 184 -22.33 10.62 24.69
N MET A 185 -22.16 11.79 24.06
CA MET A 185 -20.88 12.16 23.45
C MET A 185 -19.87 12.58 24.52
N GLU A 186 -18.69 11.98 24.49
CA GLU A 186 -17.58 12.33 25.38
C GLU A 186 -16.58 13.27 24.70
N PRO A 187 -16.09 14.32 25.39
CA PRO A 187 -15.08 15.21 24.83
C PRO A 187 -13.74 14.48 24.66
N VAL A 188 -13.18 14.49 23.45
CA VAL A 188 -11.83 14.00 23.19
C VAL A 188 -10.83 15.12 23.48
N PRO A 189 -10.02 15.02 24.55
CA PRO A 189 -9.06 16.07 24.89
C PRO A 189 -8.01 16.21 23.77
N GLN A 190 -7.75 17.43 23.35
CA GLN A 190 -6.66 17.71 22.42
C GLN A 190 -5.33 17.72 23.19
N PRO A 191 -4.33 16.94 22.77
CA PRO A 191 -3.01 16.99 23.40
C PRO A 191 -2.43 18.41 23.25
N ASP A 192 -1.60 18.82 24.22
CA ASP A 192 -0.87 20.07 24.05
C ASP A 192 0.18 19.92 22.95
N ASP A 193 0.45 21.02 22.23
CA ASP A 193 1.39 21.02 21.10
C ASP A 193 2.76 21.54 21.51
N ARG A 194 3.15 21.39 22.79
CA ARG A 194 4.41 21.96 23.30
C ARG A 194 5.64 21.42 22.60
N ASP A 195 5.56 20.19 22.09
CA ASP A 195 6.62 19.51 21.34
C ASP A 195 6.50 19.68 19.81
N SER A 196 5.50 20.41 19.33
CA SER A 196 5.32 20.64 17.90
C SER A 196 6.31 21.67 17.39
N VAL A 197 7.16 21.26 16.45
CA VAL A 197 8.17 22.13 15.79
C VAL A 197 7.52 23.09 14.78
N CYS A 198 6.19 23.03 14.56
CA CYS A 198 5.53 23.95 13.64
C CYS A 198 5.31 25.33 14.28
N SER A 199 5.90 26.36 13.66
CA SER A 199 5.62 27.78 13.92
C SER A 199 4.31 28.28 13.30
N CYS A 200 3.44 27.37 12.87
CA CYS A 200 2.09 27.61 12.37
C CYS A 200 1.41 28.70 13.22
N HIS A 201 1.32 29.93 12.73
CA HIS A 201 0.76 31.05 13.46
C HIS A 201 -0.70 30.77 13.82
N ARG A 202 -0.94 30.26 15.03
CA ARG A 202 -2.28 30.16 15.60
C ARG A 202 -2.78 31.58 15.83
N LYS A 203 -3.45 32.15 14.84
CA LYS A 203 -4.44 33.18 15.13
C LYS A 203 -5.43 32.50 16.08
N LYS A 204 -5.52 32.98 17.32
CA LYS A 204 -6.46 32.48 18.32
C LYS A 204 -7.83 32.24 17.64
N PRO A 205 -8.50 31.10 17.85
CA PRO A 205 -9.88 30.99 17.42
C PRO A 205 -10.68 32.07 18.16
N LEU A 206 -11.50 32.82 17.44
CA LEU A 206 -12.64 33.50 18.06
C LEU A 206 -13.46 32.39 18.71
N ARG A 207 -13.59 32.49 20.03
CA ARG A 207 -14.09 31.43 20.92
C ARG A 207 -15.61 31.25 20.84
N GLU A 208 -16.25 31.76 19.79
CA GLU A 208 -17.71 31.97 19.73
C GLU A 208 -18.45 31.13 18.67
N ASP A 209 -17.77 30.35 17.84
CA ASP A 209 -18.45 29.46 16.87
C ASP A 209 -18.35 27.98 17.27
N LEU A 210 -19.00 27.62 18.38
CA LEU A 210 -19.53 26.27 18.64
C LEU A 210 -20.99 26.37 19.06
#